data_AF-A0A6H5IW75-F1
#
_entry.id   AF-A0A6H5IW75-F1
#
_cell.length_a   1.000
_cell.length_b   1.000
_cell.length_c   1.000
_cell.angle_alpha   90.00
_cell.angle_beta   90.00
_cell.angle_gamma   90.00
#
_symmetry.space_group_name_H-M   'P 1'
#
loop_
_entity.id
_entity.type
_entity.pdbx_description
1 polymer ?
#
loop_
_entity_poly.entity_id
_entity_poly.type
_entity_poly.pdbx_seq_one_letter_code
_entity_poly.pdbx_strand_id
1 'polypeptide(L)'
;MASTEVKNDEPVKDETEKSKKSVNLKEIRLTAITIDSDADFEDASSRSLVSAGSSNISPSRNSTVSDDPAIGPQYGSRPSINPGVYRLSMHLEAKSKAERRVEELESTMFSLVLREAIDELDILKRTIRREAPKLEERNFCRENPEDKQPKMLHFVEETGHELVVLPVAEKLLRDVGWAQNILSITAEELESNGSYYTLLHHVNEIASEHEKRHKSQMNSEVLEDTAKNLEDSIENFRATSRQKIQQYHDELENLEKSIDESFCANNEKIDYTERTEQTRYEQKQHELWLKEQSVLREIGLLDKSKRSEDRTSRELQAYTKLAIAECEAQTVDWTSRYNSELEQRSQRMNEMKEKIEKIEEELEKLEELRAERQVLVDEYEAEQQRILDEIEYWKAVHRAATIVQSQWRGYMVRHELGEFANLKVLLLKAKKKKKKGKKKKK
;
A
#
# COMPACT_ATOMS: atom_id res chain seq x y z
N MET A 1 -0.63 62.12 -48.44
CA MET A 1 -0.26 61.47 -49.70
C MET A 1 1.06 60.74 -49.46
N ALA A 2 1.10 59.44 -49.77
CA ALA A 2 2.21 58.47 -49.69
C ALA A 2 2.81 58.27 -48.28
N SER A 3 2.62 57.18 -47.53
CA SER A 3 2.57 55.72 -47.81
C SER A 3 3.78 55.17 -48.55
N THR A 4 4.72 54.61 -47.77
CA THR A 4 5.60 53.45 -48.07
C THR A 4 6.49 53.23 -46.83
N GLU A 5 6.96 52.04 -46.44
CA GLU A 5 6.58 50.66 -46.71
C GLU A 5 7.42 49.86 -45.69
N VAL A 6 6.76 49.02 -44.89
CA VAL A 6 7.38 48.12 -43.93
C VAL A 6 7.58 46.79 -44.64
N LYS A 7 8.82 46.30 -44.71
CA LYS A 7 9.19 44.87 -44.82
C LYS A 7 10.69 44.72 -44.90
N ASN A 8 11.27 43.98 -43.95
CA ASN A 8 12.48 43.19 -44.11
C ASN A 8 12.51 42.16 -42.97
N ASP A 9 11.95 40.99 -43.26
CA ASP A 9 12.20 39.75 -42.53
C ASP A 9 13.17 38.93 -43.38
N GLU A 10 14.36 38.63 -42.86
CA GLU A 10 15.11 37.43 -43.22
C GLU A 10 15.96 36.95 -42.02
N PRO A 11 16.26 35.64 -41.95
CA PRO A 11 16.48 34.94 -40.69
C PRO A 11 17.96 34.80 -40.32
N VAL A 12 18.28 35.08 -39.05
CA VAL A 12 19.57 34.71 -38.47
C VAL A 12 19.47 33.27 -37.97
N LYS A 13 20.00 32.35 -38.77
CA LYS A 13 20.53 31.08 -38.29
C LYS A 13 21.89 31.39 -37.65
N ASP A 14 22.04 31.11 -36.36
CA ASP A 14 23.35 30.86 -35.77
C ASP A 14 23.27 29.62 -34.88
N GLU A 15 23.80 28.54 -35.44
CA GLU A 15 24.26 27.36 -34.72
C GLU A 15 25.65 27.68 -34.13
N THR A 16 25.76 27.72 -32.81
CA THR A 16 26.99 27.36 -32.09
C THR A 16 26.58 26.72 -30.76
N GLU A 17 26.47 25.40 -30.73
CA GLU A 17 27.50 24.49 -30.21
C GLU A 17 28.14 24.87 -28.86
N LYS A 18 27.92 23.96 -27.90
CA LYS A 18 28.88 23.49 -26.89
C LYS A 18 29.20 24.44 -25.72
N SER A 19 28.44 24.27 -24.64
CA SER A 19 29.06 24.17 -23.31
C SER A 19 28.43 23.05 -22.51
N LYS A 20 29.18 21.95 -22.44
CA LYS A 20 28.99 20.84 -21.52
C LYS A 20 29.10 21.37 -20.09
N LYS A 21 27.98 21.47 -19.39
CA LYS A 21 27.95 21.24 -17.94
C LYS A 21 27.10 20.01 -17.69
N SER A 22 27.81 18.89 -17.57
CA SER A 22 27.36 17.68 -16.92
C SER A 22 26.90 18.02 -15.50
N VAL A 23 25.64 18.40 -15.34
CA VAL A 23 24.97 18.24 -14.06
C VAL A 23 24.58 16.78 -13.99
N ASN A 24 25.29 16.09 -13.11
CA ASN A 24 25.19 14.69 -12.80
C ASN A 24 23.77 14.41 -12.27
N LEU A 25 22.82 14.12 -13.16
CA LEU A 25 21.46 13.67 -12.86
C LEU A 25 21.40 12.16 -12.56
N LYS A 26 22.48 11.61 -12.01
CA LYS A 26 22.53 10.26 -11.43
C LYS A 26 22.50 10.37 -9.91
N GLU A 27 21.41 10.87 -9.34
CA GLU A 27 20.99 10.53 -7.97
C GLU A 27 19.61 11.11 -7.63
N ILE A 28 18.62 10.92 -8.50
CA ILE A 28 17.27 10.71 -7.98
C ILE A 28 17.22 9.23 -7.65
N ARG A 29 17.77 8.88 -6.47
CA ARG A 29 17.35 7.67 -5.77
C ARG A 29 15.85 7.85 -5.55
N LEU A 30 15.07 7.25 -6.44
CA LEU A 30 13.77 6.72 -6.08
C LEU A 30 14.04 5.82 -4.87
N THR A 31 13.83 6.36 -3.68
CA THR A 31 13.45 5.58 -2.52
C THR A 31 12.10 4.97 -2.89
N ALA A 32 12.16 3.89 -3.66
CA ALA A 32 11.18 2.83 -3.51
C ALA A 32 11.17 2.54 -2.01
N ILE A 33 10.09 2.94 -1.35
CA ILE A 33 9.72 2.41 -0.07
C ILE A 33 9.35 0.96 -0.38
N THR A 34 10.37 0.11 -0.51
CA THR A 34 10.24 -1.29 -0.12
C THR A 34 9.86 -1.23 1.34
N ILE A 35 8.56 -1.43 1.58
CA ILE A 35 8.08 -1.86 2.88
C ILE A 35 8.74 -3.22 3.06
N ASP A 36 9.85 -3.25 3.79
CA ASP A 36 10.43 -4.47 4.32
C ASP A 36 9.36 -5.09 5.22
N SER A 37 8.62 -6.02 4.64
CA SER A 37 7.78 -6.97 5.34
C SER A 37 8.66 -8.07 5.91
N ASP A 38 9.53 -7.70 6.84
CA ASP A 38 10.13 -8.63 7.79
C ASP A 38 9.20 -8.70 9.00
N ALA A 39 8.23 -9.60 8.90
CA ALA A 39 7.46 -10.09 10.02
C ALA A 39 7.74 -11.59 10.16
N ASP A 40 8.93 -11.90 10.66
CA ASP A 40 9.14 -13.13 11.42
C ASP A 40 8.35 -13.00 12.72
N PHE A 41 7.10 -13.46 12.70
CA PHE A 41 6.35 -13.73 13.92
C PHE A 41 5.89 -15.18 13.85
N GLU A 42 6.55 -16.02 14.65
CA GLU A 42 6.12 -17.38 14.91
C GLU A 42 4.69 -17.35 15.45
N ASP A 43 3.75 -17.90 14.68
CA ASP A 43 2.39 -18.17 15.15
C ASP A 43 2.32 -19.62 15.60
N ALA A 44 2.69 -19.82 16.86
CA ALA A 44 2.35 -21.01 17.61
C ALA A 44 0.97 -20.82 18.24
N SER A 45 0.11 -21.82 18.04
CA SER A 45 -1.03 -22.17 18.88
C SER A 45 -2.40 -21.57 18.54
N SER A 46 -3.24 -22.40 17.89
CA SER A 46 -4.53 -22.93 18.41
C SER A 46 -5.47 -23.23 17.23
N ARG A 47 -5.93 -24.48 17.01
CA ARG A 47 -7.20 -25.07 17.55
C ARG A 47 -8.38 -24.10 17.45
N SER A 48 -9.58 -24.43 17.02
CA SER A 48 -10.26 -25.64 16.53
C SER A 48 -11.68 -25.17 16.11
N LEU A 49 -12.35 -25.82 15.15
CA LEU A 49 -13.79 -26.20 15.22
C LEU A 49 -14.30 -26.66 13.85
N VAL A 50 -14.71 -27.94 13.83
CA VAL A 50 -15.96 -28.49 13.29
C VAL A 50 -16.32 -28.22 11.82
N SER A 51 -16.33 -29.29 11.02
CA SER A 51 -17.50 -29.62 10.19
C SER A 51 -17.40 -31.04 9.61
N ALA A 52 -18.52 -31.77 9.71
CA ALA A 52 -19.02 -32.91 8.90
C ALA A 52 -18.02 -34.00 8.45
N GLY A 53 -18.19 -35.29 8.73
CA GLY A 53 -19.43 -36.06 8.72
C GLY A 53 -19.66 -36.74 7.35
N SER A 54 -18.98 -37.86 7.07
CA SER A 54 -19.60 -39.10 6.58
C SER A 54 -18.63 -40.12 5.97
N SER A 55 -18.92 -41.38 6.31
CA SER A 55 -18.71 -42.62 5.55
C SER A 55 -17.28 -43.04 5.19
N ASN A 56 -16.76 -44.06 5.90
CA ASN A 56 -16.82 -45.45 5.44
C ASN A 56 -16.00 -46.37 6.37
N ILE A 57 -16.25 -47.68 6.21
CA ILE A 57 -15.40 -48.84 6.53
C ILE A 57 -15.87 -49.68 7.74
N SER A 58 -16.52 -50.80 7.38
CA SER A 58 -16.68 -52.07 8.10
C SER A 58 -15.33 -52.64 8.58
N PRO A 59 -15.28 -53.59 9.55
CA PRO A 59 -15.41 -55.02 9.20
C PRO A 59 -16.07 -55.89 10.31
N SER A 60 -16.92 -56.86 9.96
CA SER A 60 -16.60 -58.31 9.82
C SER A 60 -16.61 -59.14 11.13
N ARG A 61 -17.62 -60.02 11.19
CA ARG A 61 -17.58 -61.48 11.49
C ARG A 61 -17.13 -62.03 12.85
N ASN A 62 -18.05 -62.83 13.42
CA ASN A 62 -17.99 -64.30 13.69
C ASN A 62 -18.82 -64.60 14.95
N SER A 63 -19.49 -65.73 15.18
CA SER A 63 -19.90 -66.92 14.41
C SER A 63 -20.62 -67.85 15.42
N THR A 64 -21.61 -68.64 14.95
CA THR A 64 -21.99 -70.02 15.41
C THR A 64 -22.52 -70.19 16.86
N VAL A 65 -23.58 -70.95 17.19
CA VAL A 65 -23.93 -72.39 16.96
C VAL A 65 -25.42 -72.55 17.37
N SER A 66 -26.31 -73.03 16.49
CA SER A 66 -27.00 -74.36 16.50
C SER A 66 -27.71 -74.77 17.80
N ASP A 67 -29.04 -74.96 17.76
CA ASP A 67 -29.66 -76.31 17.71
C ASP A 67 -31.19 -76.25 17.82
N ASP A 68 -31.83 -76.93 16.87
CA ASP A 68 -33.25 -77.37 16.82
C ASP A 68 -33.56 -78.38 17.95
N PRO A 69 -34.83 -78.61 18.36
CA PRO A 69 -35.55 -79.70 17.70
C PRO A 69 -37.09 -79.56 17.57
N ALA A 70 -37.53 -79.96 16.37
CA ALA A 70 -38.55 -80.98 16.11
C ALA A 70 -39.98 -80.75 16.62
N ILE A 71 -40.80 -80.20 15.72
CA ILE A 71 -42.25 -80.40 15.69
C ILE A 71 -42.56 -81.75 15.03
N GLY A 72 -43.15 -82.67 15.79
CA GLY A 72 -43.88 -83.83 15.30
C GLY A 72 -44.87 -84.25 16.38
N PRO A 73 -46.14 -84.55 16.04
CA PRO A 73 -46.47 -85.97 15.93
C PRO A 73 -47.59 -86.28 14.92
N GLN A 74 -47.88 -87.58 14.81
CA GLN A 74 -49.14 -88.20 14.37
C GLN A 74 -49.21 -88.68 12.91
N TYR A 75 -48.75 -89.91 12.68
CA TYR A 75 -49.46 -90.86 11.83
C TYR A 75 -49.62 -92.20 12.55
N GLY A 76 -50.86 -92.69 12.54
CA GLY A 76 -51.33 -93.83 13.30
C GLY A 76 -50.71 -95.16 12.90
N SER A 77 -50.33 -95.93 13.91
CA SER A 77 -50.11 -97.36 13.78
C SER A 77 -51.40 -98.11 14.11
N ARG A 78 -51.90 -98.84 13.11
CA ARG A 78 -52.98 -99.83 13.19
C ARG A 78 -52.63 -100.93 14.19
N PRO A 79 -53.56 -101.35 15.07
CA PRO A 79 -53.40 -102.58 15.83
C PRO A 79 -53.65 -103.79 14.93
N SER A 80 -52.61 -104.62 14.84
CA SER A 80 -52.65 -105.99 14.32
C SER A 80 -53.61 -106.84 15.16
N ILE A 81 -54.63 -107.41 14.50
CA ILE A 81 -55.58 -108.35 15.10
C ILE A 81 -54.84 -109.67 15.32
N ASN A 82 -54.32 -109.86 16.54
CA ASN A 82 -53.62 -111.07 16.95
C ASN A 82 -54.61 -112.00 17.69
N PRO A 83 -54.95 -113.19 17.17
CA PRO A 83 -56.05 -114.03 17.69
C PRO A 83 -55.79 -114.70 19.06
N GLY A 84 -54.66 -114.41 19.72
CA GLY A 84 -54.32 -114.93 21.04
C GLY A 84 -54.87 -114.14 22.24
N VAL A 85 -55.46 -112.95 22.01
CA VAL A 85 -55.87 -112.03 23.09
C VAL A 85 -57.14 -112.49 23.82
N TYR A 86 -57.95 -113.38 23.24
CA TYR A 86 -59.13 -113.93 23.92
C TYR A 86 -58.80 -114.86 25.11
N ARG A 87 -57.54 -115.35 25.23
CA ARG A 87 -57.10 -116.13 26.41
C ARG A 87 -56.48 -115.26 27.51
N LEU A 88 -55.91 -114.09 27.16
CA LEU A 88 -55.47 -113.09 28.14
C LEU A 88 -56.61 -112.19 28.61
N SER A 89 -57.68 -111.99 27.82
CA SER A 89 -58.88 -111.24 28.24
C SER A 89 -59.59 -111.91 29.41
N MET A 90 -59.64 -113.24 29.47
CA MET A 90 -60.21 -113.97 30.60
C MET A 90 -59.31 -113.95 31.83
N HIS A 91 -57.98 -113.90 31.66
CA HIS A 91 -57.05 -113.76 32.78
C HIS A 91 -56.97 -112.31 33.27
N LEU A 92 -57.14 -111.31 32.40
CA LEU A 92 -57.31 -109.89 32.75
C LEU A 92 -58.71 -109.60 33.32
N GLU A 93 -59.75 -110.39 33.02
CA GLU A 93 -61.04 -110.32 33.74
C GLU A 93 -60.97 -110.95 35.13
N ALA A 94 -60.22 -112.06 35.30
CA ALA A 94 -59.96 -112.64 36.61
C ALA A 94 -59.03 -111.76 37.45
N LYS A 95 -58.01 -111.16 36.81
CA LYS A 95 -57.09 -110.21 37.44
C LYS A 95 -57.79 -108.88 37.73
N SER A 96 -58.66 -108.37 36.85
CA SER A 96 -59.48 -107.17 37.14
C SER A 96 -60.62 -107.41 38.13
N LYS A 97 -61.07 -108.65 38.34
CA LYS A 97 -61.97 -109.00 39.45
C LYS A 97 -61.23 -109.13 40.79
N ALA A 98 -59.98 -109.59 40.77
CA ALA A 98 -59.12 -109.58 41.95
C ALA A 98 -58.66 -108.16 42.29
N GLU A 99 -58.25 -107.36 41.29
CA GLU A 99 -57.89 -105.95 41.42
C GLU A 99 -59.11 -105.12 41.85
N ARG A 100 -60.33 -105.37 41.34
CA ARG A 100 -61.55 -104.71 41.86
C ARG A 100 -61.87 -105.05 43.32
N ARG A 101 -61.64 -106.31 43.75
CA ARG A 101 -61.82 -106.70 45.16
C ARG A 101 -60.76 -106.10 46.06
N VAL A 102 -59.54 -105.93 45.55
CA VAL A 102 -58.45 -105.24 46.25
C VAL A 102 -58.73 -103.75 46.31
N GLU A 103 -59.20 -103.12 45.23
CA GLU A 103 -59.63 -101.71 45.19
C GLU A 103 -60.84 -101.45 46.13
N GLU A 104 -61.80 -102.37 46.22
CA GLU A 104 -62.93 -102.29 47.17
C GLU A 104 -62.48 -102.45 48.63
N LEU A 105 -61.54 -103.38 48.91
CA LEU A 105 -60.95 -103.57 50.24
C LEU A 105 -60.05 -102.41 50.65
N GLU A 106 -59.27 -101.87 49.72
CA GLU A 106 -58.42 -100.71 49.94
C GLU A 106 -59.28 -99.46 50.14
N SER A 107 -60.32 -99.25 49.31
CA SER A 107 -61.29 -98.17 49.46
C SER A 107 -61.97 -98.18 50.84
N THR A 108 -62.44 -99.36 51.29
CA THR A 108 -63.08 -99.51 52.61
C THR A 108 -62.09 -99.36 53.77
N MET A 109 -60.85 -99.83 53.61
CA MET A 109 -59.81 -99.63 54.61
C MET A 109 -59.41 -98.15 54.72
N PHE A 110 -59.23 -97.46 53.59
CA PHE A 110 -58.92 -96.03 53.55
C PHE A 110 -60.10 -95.19 54.07
N SER A 111 -61.36 -95.57 53.83
CA SER A 111 -62.51 -94.83 54.38
C SER A 111 -62.60 -94.95 55.91
N LEU A 112 -62.23 -96.11 56.48
CA LEU A 112 -62.12 -96.29 57.93
C LEU A 112 -61.01 -95.43 58.54
N VAL A 113 -59.83 -95.40 57.90
CA VAL A 113 -58.71 -94.54 58.34
C VAL A 113 -59.06 -93.06 58.23
N LEU A 114 -59.76 -92.65 57.16
CA LEU A 114 -60.23 -91.27 57.00
C LEU A 114 -61.27 -90.90 58.06
N ARG A 115 -62.17 -91.82 58.44
CA ARG A 115 -63.11 -91.62 59.57
C ARG A 115 -62.41 -91.45 60.89
N GLU A 116 -61.41 -92.29 61.18
CA GLU A 116 -60.60 -92.16 62.38
C GLU A 116 -59.88 -90.80 62.41
N ALA A 117 -59.33 -90.35 61.28
CA ALA A 117 -58.71 -89.03 61.16
C ALA A 117 -59.71 -87.86 61.32
N ILE A 118 -60.95 -88.01 60.84
CA ILE A 118 -62.03 -87.02 61.05
C ILE A 118 -62.38 -86.92 62.54
N ASP A 119 -62.47 -88.05 63.23
CA ASP A 119 -62.76 -88.11 64.67
C ASP A 119 -61.62 -87.47 65.48
N GLU A 120 -60.36 -87.74 65.11
CA GLU A 120 -59.18 -87.08 65.71
C GLU A 120 -59.16 -85.57 65.45
N LEU A 121 -59.48 -85.12 64.23
CA LEU A 121 -59.58 -83.70 63.91
C LEU A 121 -60.73 -83.00 64.67
N ASP A 122 -61.84 -83.71 64.93
CA ASP A 122 -62.94 -83.17 65.72
C ASP A 122 -62.57 -83.05 67.21
N ILE A 123 -61.77 -84.00 67.73
CA ILE A 123 -61.15 -83.87 69.06
C ILE A 123 -60.23 -82.65 69.09
N LEU A 124 -59.36 -82.50 68.08
CA LEU A 124 -58.41 -81.39 67.97
C LEU A 124 -59.12 -80.02 67.93
N LYS A 125 -60.20 -79.92 67.15
CA LYS A 125 -61.08 -78.75 67.05
C LYS A 125 -61.73 -78.39 68.39
N ARG A 126 -62.15 -79.40 69.18
CA ARG A 126 -62.72 -79.21 70.53
C ARG A 126 -61.69 -78.76 71.56
N THR A 127 -60.44 -79.22 71.45
CA THR A 127 -59.33 -78.79 72.32
C THR A 127 -58.86 -77.37 72.00
N ILE A 128 -58.68 -77.00 70.73
CA ILE A 128 -58.26 -75.63 70.35
C ILE A 128 -59.33 -74.60 70.74
N ARG A 129 -60.62 -74.95 70.66
CA ARG A 129 -61.74 -74.11 71.15
C ARG A 129 -61.68 -73.80 72.64
N ARG A 130 -60.95 -74.58 73.44
CA ARG A 130 -60.78 -74.35 74.89
C ARG A 130 -59.68 -73.37 75.24
N GLU A 131 -58.66 -73.23 74.38
CA GLU A 131 -57.50 -72.37 74.62
C GLU A 131 -57.58 -71.00 73.92
N ALA A 132 -58.50 -70.85 72.96
CA ALA A 132 -58.75 -69.55 72.36
C ALA A 132 -59.39 -68.60 73.40
N PRO A 133 -58.77 -67.45 73.74
CA PRO A 133 -59.43 -66.44 74.55
C PRO A 133 -60.70 -66.00 73.83
N LYS A 134 -61.81 -65.90 74.57
CA LYS A 134 -63.05 -65.28 74.11
C LYS A 134 -62.75 -63.81 73.81
N LEU A 135 -62.29 -63.52 72.59
CA LEU A 135 -62.20 -62.17 72.10
C LEU A 135 -63.62 -61.68 71.83
N GLU A 136 -63.95 -60.62 72.56
CA GLU A 136 -65.15 -59.83 72.38
C GLU A 136 -65.31 -59.44 70.90
N GLU A 137 -66.54 -59.53 70.43
CA GLU A 137 -66.99 -59.10 69.12
C GLU A 137 -66.62 -57.62 68.92
N ARG A 138 -65.44 -57.37 68.31
CA ARG A 138 -65.13 -56.06 67.75
C ARG A 138 -66.00 -55.87 66.52
N ASN A 139 -67.01 -55.03 66.67
CA ASN A 139 -67.88 -54.49 65.64
C ASN A 139 -67.11 -54.17 64.36
N PHE A 140 -67.26 -55.03 63.36
CA PHE A 140 -66.85 -54.75 62.00
C PHE A 140 -67.89 -53.80 61.40
N CYS A 141 -67.44 -52.62 60.99
CA CYS A 141 -68.26 -51.66 60.26
C CYS A 141 -68.92 -52.36 59.05
N ARG A 142 -70.23 -52.14 58.90
CA ARG A 142 -70.96 -52.40 57.66
C ARG A 142 -70.28 -51.64 56.52
N GLU A 143 -69.69 -52.37 55.58
CA GLU A 143 -69.44 -51.88 54.23
C GLU A 143 -70.42 -52.51 53.25
N ASN A 144 -70.86 -51.69 52.31
CA ASN A 144 -71.98 -51.91 51.40
C ASN A 144 -71.78 -53.10 50.46
N PRO A 145 -72.88 -53.80 50.07
CA PRO A 145 -72.83 -54.97 49.21
C PRO A 145 -72.97 -54.61 47.73
N GLU A 146 -72.19 -53.67 47.19
CA GLU A 146 -72.17 -53.42 45.74
C GLU A 146 -70.74 -53.09 45.29
N ASP A 147 -69.90 -54.11 45.17
CA ASP A 147 -68.81 -54.14 44.19
C ASP A 147 -68.27 -55.57 44.07
N LYS A 148 -68.81 -56.31 43.10
CA LYS A 148 -68.28 -57.61 42.68
C LYS A 148 -67.21 -57.38 41.62
N GLN A 149 -65.99 -57.07 42.04
CA GLN A 149 -64.79 -57.36 41.28
C GLN A 149 -63.83 -58.18 42.14
N PRO A 150 -63.07 -59.11 41.55
CA PRO A 150 -62.11 -59.91 42.30
C PRO A 150 -61.12 -58.97 42.97
N LYS A 151 -61.17 -58.88 44.31
CA LYS A 151 -60.21 -58.15 45.14
C LYS A 151 -58.85 -58.80 44.95
N MET A 152 -58.10 -58.35 43.95
CA MET A 152 -56.65 -58.43 43.98
C MET A 152 -56.21 -57.68 45.24
N LEU A 153 -55.46 -58.37 46.09
CA LEU A 153 -54.73 -57.78 47.20
C LEU A 153 -53.81 -56.69 46.63
N HIS A 154 -54.28 -55.45 46.65
CA HIS A 154 -53.44 -54.29 46.41
C HIS A 154 -52.49 -54.17 47.60
N PHE A 155 -51.25 -54.57 47.39
CA PHE A 155 -50.11 -54.23 48.23
C PHE A 155 -49.75 -52.76 47.93
N VAL A 156 -50.26 -51.84 48.74
CA VAL A 156 -49.78 -50.44 48.75
C VAL A 156 -49.62 -50.03 50.21
N GLU A 157 -48.36 -49.82 50.61
CA GLU A 157 -47.92 -49.54 51.97
C GLU A 157 -48.34 -48.15 52.49
N GLU A 158 -48.98 -47.31 51.67
CA GLU A 158 -49.26 -45.90 52.00
C GLU A 158 -50.64 -45.61 52.60
N THR A 159 -51.56 -46.58 52.70
CA THR A 159 -52.92 -46.32 53.24
C THR A 159 -53.17 -46.86 54.64
N GLY A 160 -52.15 -47.11 55.49
CA GLY A 160 -52.38 -47.35 56.94
C GLY A 160 -53.39 -48.45 57.32
N HIS A 161 -53.71 -49.37 56.40
CA HIS A 161 -54.58 -50.51 56.69
C HIS A 161 -53.68 -51.60 57.28
N GLU A 162 -53.76 -51.73 58.59
CA GLU A 162 -53.06 -52.74 59.38
C GLU A 162 -53.40 -54.12 58.80
N LEU A 163 -52.37 -54.88 58.44
CA LEU A 163 -52.48 -56.23 57.92
C LEU A 163 -53.34 -57.05 58.91
N VAL A 164 -54.56 -57.44 58.52
CA VAL A 164 -55.38 -58.33 59.36
C VAL A 164 -54.78 -59.73 59.27
N VAL A 165 -53.69 -59.94 60.00
CA VAL A 165 -53.14 -61.26 60.29
C VAL A 165 -54.15 -61.90 61.24
N LEU A 166 -54.96 -62.83 60.73
CA LEU A 166 -55.83 -63.63 61.58
C LEU A 166 -54.97 -64.27 62.70
N PRO A 167 -55.41 -64.21 63.96
CA PRO A 167 -54.73 -64.90 65.06
C PRO A 167 -54.50 -66.37 64.69
N VAL A 168 -53.32 -66.90 64.99
CA VAL A 168 -52.88 -68.25 64.59
C VAL A 168 -53.95 -69.31 64.93
N ALA A 169 -54.63 -69.16 66.06
CA ALA A 169 -55.70 -70.05 66.51
C ALA A 169 -56.96 -70.00 65.62
N GLU A 170 -57.35 -68.84 65.08
CA GLU A 170 -58.51 -68.72 64.19
C GLU A 170 -58.24 -69.28 62.80
N LYS A 171 -57.03 -69.05 62.28
CA LYS A 171 -56.57 -69.67 61.04
C LYS A 171 -56.56 -71.19 61.19
N LEU A 172 -55.98 -71.69 62.28
CA LEU A 172 -55.92 -73.12 62.57
C LEU A 172 -57.31 -73.75 62.69
N LEU A 173 -58.28 -73.08 63.33
CA LEU A 173 -59.66 -73.58 63.41
C LEU A 173 -60.35 -73.62 62.04
N ARG A 174 -60.10 -72.65 61.16
CA ARG A 174 -60.61 -72.68 59.78
C ARG A 174 -59.96 -73.79 58.97
N ASP A 175 -58.65 -73.96 59.07
CA ASP A 175 -57.90 -74.98 58.35
C ASP A 175 -58.30 -76.39 58.81
N VAL A 176 -58.50 -76.60 60.12
CA VAL A 176 -59.02 -77.86 60.69
C VAL A 176 -60.45 -78.12 60.22
N GLY A 177 -61.33 -77.11 60.21
CA GLY A 177 -62.70 -77.26 59.72
C GLY A 177 -62.77 -77.56 58.21
N TRP A 178 -61.90 -76.94 57.43
CA TRP A 178 -61.77 -77.17 56.00
C TRP A 178 -61.23 -78.58 55.69
N ALA A 179 -60.17 -79.01 56.39
CA ALA A 179 -59.61 -80.36 56.27
C ALA A 179 -60.63 -81.43 56.69
N GLN A 180 -61.37 -81.20 57.78
CA GLN A 180 -62.44 -82.09 58.22
C GLN A 180 -63.52 -82.23 57.14
N ASN A 181 -63.97 -81.12 56.54
CA ASN A 181 -64.98 -81.13 55.48
C ASN A 181 -64.51 -81.90 54.24
N ILE A 182 -63.27 -81.69 53.81
CA ILE A 182 -62.70 -82.42 52.66
C ILE A 182 -62.56 -83.90 52.98
N LEU A 183 -62.01 -84.25 54.14
CA LEU A 183 -61.84 -85.64 54.54
C LEU A 183 -63.20 -86.35 54.65
N SER A 184 -64.22 -85.70 55.19
CA SER A 184 -65.59 -86.23 55.24
C SER A 184 -66.17 -86.48 53.84
N ILE A 185 -66.09 -85.49 52.94
CA ILE A 185 -66.57 -85.65 51.55
C ILE A 185 -65.80 -86.77 50.84
N THR A 186 -64.49 -86.88 51.07
CA THR A 186 -63.66 -87.90 50.42
C THR A 186 -63.89 -89.29 50.98
N ALA A 187 -64.19 -89.44 52.27
CA ALA A 187 -64.60 -90.71 52.86
C ALA A 187 -65.95 -91.17 52.29
N GLU A 188 -66.90 -90.24 52.09
CA GLU A 188 -68.18 -90.51 51.44
C GLU A 188 -68.03 -90.87 49.95
N GLU A 189 -67.15 -90.19 49.20
CA GLU A 189 -66.85 -90.49 47.80
C GLU A 189 -66.17 -91.85 47.62
N LEU A 190 -65.30 -92.23 48.55
CA LEU A 190 -64.60 -93.50 48.54
C LEU A 190 -65.57 -94.67 48.80
N GLU A 191 -66.51 -94.49 49.73
CA GLU A 191 -67.55 -95.49 50.03
C GLU A 191 -68.62 -95.62 48.94
N SER A 192 -68.99 -94.51 48.31
CA SER A 192 -70.05 -94.50 47.31
C SER A 192 -69.56 -94.90 45.91
N ASN A 193 -68.40 -94.40 45.49
CA ASN A 193 -67.93 -94.48 44.10
C ASN A 193 -66.52 -95.06 43.96
N GLY A 194 -65.82 -95.37 45.08
CA GLY A 194 -64.43 -95.83 45.05
C GLY A 194 -63.44 -94.80 44.50
N SER A 195 -63.81 -93.51 44.50
CA SER A 195 -63.03 -92.43 43.89
C SER A 195 -62.70 -91.37 44.93
N TYR A 196 -61.60 -90.65 44.73
CA TYR A 196 -61.11 -89.58 45.61
C TYR A 196 -60.98 -88.25 44.86
N TYR A 197 -61.88 -88.03 43.89
CA TYR A 197 -61.81 -86.88 42.98
C TYR A 197 -61.80 -85.54 43.71
N THR A 198 -62.58 -85.37 44.78
CA THR A 198 -62.62 -84.10 45.52
C THR A 198 -61.34 -83.82 46.29
N LEU A 199 -60.68 -84.86 46.84
CA LEU A 199 -59.35 -84.70 47.45
C LEU A 199 -58.34 -84.28 46.40
N LEU A 200 -58.33 -84.98 45.26
CA LEU A 200 -57.41 -84.70 44.16
C LEU A 200 -57.64 -83.30 43.56
N HIS A 201 -58.90 -82.87 43.44
CA HIS A 201 -59.25 -81.52 43.00
C HIS A 201 -58.68 -80.46 43.93
N HIS A 202 -58.90 -80.58 45.25
CA HIS A 202 -58.40 -79.60 46.21
C HIS A 202 -56.88 -79.63 46.38
N VAL A 203 -56.23 -80.80 46.30
CA VAL A 203 -54.76 -80.89 46.29
C VAL A 203 -54.19 -80.23 45.04
N ASN A 204 -54.80 -80.45 43.87
CA ASN A 204 -54.39 -79.78 42.63
C ASN A 204 -54.70 -78.28 42.66
N GLU A 205 -55.78 -77.85 43.30
CA GLU A 205 -56.13 -76.45 43.50
C GLU A 205 -55.09 -75.76 44.40
N ILE A 206 -54.70 -76.38 45.52
CA ILE A 206 -53.62 -75.89 46.38
C ILE A 206 -52.29 -75.85 45.64
N ALA A 207 -51.94 -76.90 44.89
CA ALA A 207 -50.72 -76.94 44.10
C ALA A 207 -50.71 -75.83 43.03
N SER A 208 -51.84 -75.62 42.35
CA SER A 208 -52.02 -74.55 41.36
C SER A 208 -51.93 -73.16 41.99
N GLU A 209 -52.55 -72.96 43.16
CA GLU A 209 -52.44 -71.70 43.91
C GLU A 209 -51.01 -71.45 44.40
N HIS A 210 -50.33 -72.48 44.91
CA HIS A 210 -48.93 -72.38 45.32
C HIS A 210 -48.04 -71.99 44.14
N GLU A 211 -48.22 -72.63 42.98
CA GLU A 211 -47.49 -72.29 41.76
C GLU A 211 -47.82 -70.86 41.28
N LYS A 212 -49.08 -70.43 41.35
CA LYS A 212 -49.49 -69.04 41.04
C LYS A 212 -48.84 -68.05 42.01
N ARG A 213 -48.80 -68.33 43.31
CA ARG A 213 -48.13 -67.49 44.31
C ARG A 213 -46.62 -67.43 44.06
N HIS A 214 -45.98 -68.57 43.82
CA HIS A 214 -44.56 -68.62 43.48
C HIS A 214 -44.24 -67.85 42.19
N LYS A 215 -45.06 -68.00 41.14
CA LYS A 215 -44.94 -67.20 39.90
C LYS A 215 -45.12 -65.72 40.17
N SER A 216 -46.09 -65.34 41.00
CA SER A 216 -46.32 -63.95 41.39
C SER A 216 -45.14 -63.39 42.19
N GLN A 217 -44.54 -64.18 43.08
CA GLN A 217 -43.37 -63.79 43.86
C GLN A 217 -42.14 -63.61 42.97
N MET A 218 -41.85 -64.59 42.09
CA MET A 218 -40.78 -64.47 41.10
C MET A 218 -40.98 -63.25 40.20
N ASN A 219 -42.21 -63.01 39.73
CA ASN A 219 -42.51 -61.81 38.95
C ASN A 219 -42.30 -60.54 39.77
N SER A 220 -42.62 -60.54 41.07
CA SER A 220 -42.39 -59.39 41.96
C SER A 220 -40.90 -59.12 42.12
N GLU A 221 -40.09 -60.15 42.36
CA GLU A 221 -38.62 -60.03 42.49
C GLU A 221 -38.00 -59.51 41.19
N VAL A 222 -38.43 -60.05 40.03
CA VAL A 222 -37.99 -59.56 38.73
C VAL A 222 -38.40 -58.11 38.51
N LEU A 223 -39.63 -57.73 38.87
CA LEU A 223 -40.07 -56.33 38.76
C LEU A 223 -39.25 -55.41 39.66
N GLU A 224 -38.95 -55.82 40.88
CA GLU A 224 -38.11 -55.06 41.82
C GLU A 224 -36.68 -54.88 41.28
N ASP A 225 -36.06 -55.93 40.75
CA ASP A 225 -34.75 -55.86 40.12
C ASP A 225 -34.77 -54.95 38.88
N THR A 226 -35.82 -55.03 38.06
CA THR A 226 -35.95 -54.12 36.90
C THR A 226 -36.16 -52.67 37.33
N ALA A 227 -36.91 -52.42 38.40
CA ALA A 227 -37.11 -51.08 38.94
C ALA A 227 -35.79 -50.49 39.44
N LYS A 228 -35.02 -51.25 40.24
CA LYS A 228 -33.68 -50.84 40.71
C LYS A 228 -32.73 -50.56 39.55
N ASN A 229 -32.67 -51.44 38.55
CA ASN A 229 -31.85 -51.23 37.36
C ASN A 229 -32.24 -49.96 36.59
N LEU A 230 -33.53 -49.64 36.51
CA LEU A 230 -34.02 -48.41 35.89
C LEU A 230 -33.65 -47.17 36.72
N GLU A 231 -33.76 -47.24 38.04
CA GLU A 231 -33.34 -46.17 38.96
C GLU A 231 -31.84 -45.88 38.82
N ASP A 232 -30.99 -46.91 38.85
CA ASP A 232 -29.55 -46.79 38.63
C ASP A 232 -29.22 -46.20 37.26
N SER A 233 -29.94 -46.63 36.22
CA SER A 233 -29.78 -46.07 34.87
C SER A 233 -30.15 -44.58 34.81
N ILE A 234 -31.23 -44.17 35.49
CA ILE A 234 -31.62 -42.76 35.60
C ILE A 234 -30.58 -41.97 36.38
N GLU A 235 -30.06 -42.48 37.49
CA GLU A 235 -29.05 -41.80 38.28
C GLU A 235 -27.73 -41.64 37.51
N ASN A 236 -27.29 -42.70 36.82
CA ASN A 236 -26.12 -42.66 35.95
C ASN A 236 -26.31 -41.66 34.79
N PHE A 237 -27.49 -41.63 34.17
CA PHE A 237 -27.81 -40.65 33.13
C PHE A 237 -27.79 -39.21 33.67
N ARG A 238 -28.32 -38.98 34.88
CA ARG A 238 -28.27 -37.67 35.55
C ARG A 238 -26.83 -37.26 35.89
N ALA A 239 -26.02 -38.19 36.39
CA ALA A 239 -24.62 -37.93 36.72
C ALA A 239 -23.79 -37.59 35.48
N THR A 240 -23.90 -38.38 34.42
CA THR A 240 -23.22 -38.11 33.14
C THR A 240 -23.71 -36.81 32.49
N SER A 241 -25.00 -36.50 32.58
CA SER A 241 -25.54 -35.23 32.09
C SER A 241 -24.99 -34.03 32.86
N ARG A 242 -24.93 -34.10 34.20
CA ARG A 242 -24.31 -33.06 35.03
C ARG A 242 -22.83 -32.87 34.68
N GLN A 243 -22.09 -33.95 34.48
CA GLN A 243 -20.68 -33.88 34.09
C GLN A 243 -20.50 -33.20 32.74
N LYS A 244 -21.34 -33.51 31.74
CA LYS A 244 -21.31 -32.84 30.43
C LYS A 244 -21.65 -31.36 30.52
N ILE A 245 -22.66 -31.00 31.33
CA ILE A 245 -23.01 -29.60 31.57
C ILE A 245 -21.82 -28.86 32.19
N GLN A 246 -21.13 -29.46 33.17
CA GLN A 246 -19.94 -28.86 33.76
C GLN A 246 -18.80 -28.71 32.74
N GLN A 247 -18.55 -29.74 31.92
CA GLN A 247 -17.53 -29.67 30.85
C GLN A 247 -17.82 -28.53 29.86
N TYR A 248 -19.07 -28.38 29.42
CA TYR A 248 -19.45 -27.28 28.52
C TYR A 248 -19.34 -25.92 29.21
N HIS A 249 -19.62 -25.84 30.52
CA HIS A 249 -19.44 -24.60 31.27
C HIS A 249 -17.95 -24.23 31.38
N ASP A 250 -17.08 -25.19 31.66
CA ASP A 250 -15.63 -24.96 31.76
C ASP A 250 -15.05 -24.59 30.38
N GLU A 251 -15.52 -25.22 29.30
CA GLU A 251 -15.17 -24.86 27.92
C GLU A 251 -15.63 -23.44 27.56
N LEU A 252 -16.84 -23.06 27.96
CA LEU A 252 -17.38 -21.73 27.71
C LEU A 252 -16.60 -20.64 28.47
N GLU A 253 -16.24 -20.89 29.74
CA GLU A 253 -15.43 -19.96 30.53
C GLU A 253 -14.01 -19.81 29.96
N ASN A 254 -13.41 -20.91 29.48
CA ASN A 254 -12.09 -20.86 28.84
C ASN A 254 -12.14 -20.11 27.50
N LEU A 255 -13.21 -20.30 26.71
CA LEU A 255 -13.42 -19.56 25.48
C LEU A 255 -13.64 -18.06 25.75
N GLU A 256 -14.41 -17.71 26.78
CA GLU A 256 -14.63 -16.32 27.20
C GLU A 256 -13.31 -15.65 27.60
N LYS A 257 -12.50 -16.30 28.46
CA LYS A 257 -11.16 -15.80 28.83
C LYS A 257 -10.25 -15.64 27.61
N SER A 258 -10.26 -16.62 26.69
CA SER A 258 -9.45 -16.54 25.49
C SER A 258 -9.88 -15.37 24.57
N ILE A 259 -11.18 -15.09 24.48
CA ILE A 259 -11.71 -13.94 23.74
C ILE A 259 -11.25 -12.65 24.41
N ASP A 260 -11.40 -12.51 25.73
CA ASP A 260 -11.00 -11.31 26.47
C ASP A 260 -9.48 -11.05 26.40
N GLU A 261 -8.66 -12.10 26.52
CA GLU A 261 -7.21 -12.02 26.36
C GLU A 261 -6.84 -11.56 24.95
N SER A 262 -7.46 -12.15 23.92
CA SER A 262 -7.23 -11.75 22.53
C SER A 262 -7.68 -10.32 22.24
N PHE A 263 -8.80 -9.88 22.85
CA PHE A 263 -9.32 -8.54 22.73
C PHE A 263 -8.39 -7.51 23.38
N CYS A 264 -7.94 -7.78 24.62
CA CYS A 264 -6.97 -6.94 25.31
C CYS A 264 -5.65 -6.84 24.51
N ALA A 265 -5.11 -7.96 24.06
CA ALA A 265 -3.89 -7.99 23.26
C ALA A 265 -4.03 -7.23 21.93
N ASN A 266 -5.18 -7.34 21.27
CA ASN A 266 -5.44 -6.60 20.03
C ASN A 266 -5.57 -5.10 20.27
N ASN A 267 -6.24 -4.67 21.35
CA ASN A 267 -6.31 -3.25 21.70
C ASN A 267 -4.93 -2.68 22.03
N GLU A 268 -4.09 -3.40 22.78
CA GLU A 268 -2.72 -2.98 23.05
C GLU A 268 -1.89 -2.86 21.76
N LYS A 269 -2.07 -3.79 20.81
CA LYS A 269 -1.44 -3.69 19.48
C LYS A 269 -1.92 -2.47 18.72
N ILE A 270 -3.23 -2.19 18.70
CA ILE A 270 -3.80 -1.00 18.06
C ILE A 270 -3.20 0.27 18.68
N ASP A 271 -3.26 0.41 20.01
CA ASP A 271 -2.67 1.53 20.76
C ASP A 271 -1.18 1.74 20.44
N TYR A 272 -0.41 0.65 20.40
CA TYR A 272 1.01 0.70 20.07
C TYR A 272 1.24 1.18 18.63
N THR A 273 0.47 0.66 17.68
CA THR A 273 0.55 1.10 16.27
C THR A 273 0.16 2.56 16.11
N GLU A 274 -0.92 3.01 16.75
CA GLU A 274 -1.35 4.41 16.73
C GLU A 274 -0.28 5.35 17.28
N ARG A 275 0.29 5.03 18.46
CA ARG A 275 1.38 5.84 19.05
C ARG A 275 2.62 5.88 18.16
N THR A 276 2.95 4.76 17.51
CA THR A 276 4.10 4.66 16.61
C THR A 276 3.89 5.50 15.35
N GLU A 277 2.73 5.39 14.72
CA GLU A 277 2.39 6.17 13.53
C GLU A 277 2.25 7.66 13.85
N GLN A 278 1.67 8.01 14.99
CA GLN A 278 1.63 9.40 15.47
C GLN A 278 3.04 9.97 15.65
N THR A 279 3.95 9.22 16.27
CA THR A 279 5.34 9.66 16.46
C THR A 279 6.06 9.83 15.11
N ARG A 280 5.84 8.90 14.15
CA ARG A 280 6.39 9.01 12.78
C ARG A 280 5.86 10.25 12.06
N TYR A 281 4.57 10.53 12.20
CA TYR A 281 3.94 11.71 11.64
C TYR A 281 4.55 13.00 12.20
N GLU A 282 4.68 13.11 13.53
CA GLU A 282 5.29 14.26 14.21
C GLU A 282 6.75 14.47 13.79
N GLN A 283 7.53 13.38 13.71
CA GLN A 283 8.91 13.44 13.22
C GLN A 283 8.99 13.95 11.77
N LYS A 284 8.11 13.46 10.89
CA LYS A 284 8.07 13.91 9.49
C LYS A 284 7.62 15.36 9.37
N GLN A 285 6.65 15.78 10.15
CA GLN A 285 6.21 17.17 10.21
C GLN A 285 7.35 18.09 10.66
N HIS A 286 8.12 17.69 11.68
CA HIS A 286 9.27 18.44 12.15
C HIS A 286 10.40 18.49 11.10
N GLU A 287 10.68 17.38 10.42
CA GLU A 287 11.66 17.33 9.31
C GLU A 287 11.28 18.30 8.19
N LEU A 288 10.01 18.32 7.78
CA LEU A 288 9.50 19.24 6.77
C LEU A 288 9.60 20.70 7.22
N TRP A 289 9.24 20.99 8.47
CA TRP A 289 9.36 22.33 9.04
C TRP A 289 10.80 22.82 9.03
N LEU A 290 11.77 21.97 9.41
CA LEU A 290 13.20 22.33 9.36
C LEU A 290 13.68 22.62 7.93
N LYS A 291 13.22 21.83 6.95
CA LYS A 291 13.53 22.06 5.53
C LYS A 291 12.94 23.38 5.04
N GLU A 292 11.68 23.66 5.38
CA GLU A 292 11.03 24.93 5.06
C GLU A 292 11.79 26.12 5.64
N GLN A 293 12.17 26.06 6.93
CA GLN A 293 12.97 27.10 7.56
C GLN A 293 14.36 27.26 6.93
N SER A 294 14.96 26.17 6.43
CA SER A 294 16.22 26.24 5.68
C SER A 294 16.05 26.99 4.35
N VAL A 295 15.03 26.64 3.58
CA VAL A 295 14.73 27.29 2.29
C VAL A 295 14.38 28.76 2.49
N LEU A 296 13.58 29.10 3.50
CA LEU A 296 13.25 30.50 3.83
C LEU A 296 14.49 31.32 4.19
N ARG A 297 15.45 30.73 4.93
CA ARG A 297 16.74 31.38 5.21
C ARG A 297 17.55 31.61 3.93
N GLU A 298 17.59 30.63 3.03
CA GLU A 298 18.28 30.74 1.74
C GLU A 298 17.66 31.84 0.87
N ILE A 299 16.33 31.88 0.74
CA ILE A 299 15.60 32.96 0.06
C ILE A 299 15.98 34.32 0.65
N GLY A 300 16.00 34.44 1.99
CA GLY A 300 16.39 35.67 2.66
C GLY A 300 17.84 36.11 2.39
N LEU A 301 18.77 35.16 2.22
CA LEU A 301 20.16 35.45 1.83
C LEU A 301 20.25 35.90 0.37
N LEU A 302 19.55 35.20 -0.53
CA LEU A 302 19.49 35.55 -1.96
C LEU A 302 18.87 36.93 -2.17
N ASP A 303 17.80 37.27 -1.45
CA ASP A 303 17.17 38.60 -1.51
C ASP A 303 18.12 39.71 -1.04
N LYS A 304 18.89 39.47 0.03
CA LYS A 304 19.93 40.42 0.47
C LYS A 304 21.02 40.60 -0.59
N SER A 305 21.48 39.49 -1.18
CA SER A 305 22.47 39.51 -2.26
C SER A 305 21.96 40.30 -3.46
N LYS A 306 20.73 40.00 -3.92
CA LYS A 306 20.07 40.71 -5.02
C LYS A 306 19.96 42.21 -4.76
N ARG A 307 19.52 42.62 -3.56
CA ARG A 307 19.44 44.05 -3.19
C ARG A 307 20.80 44.74 -3.22
N SER A 308 21.87 44.02 -2.84
CA SER A 308 23.23 44.55 -2.90
C SER A 308 23.72 44.70 -4.35
N GLU A 309 23.44 43.72 -5.20
CA GLU A 309 23.76 43.76 -6.63
C GLU A 309 22.97 44.87 -7.34
N ASP A 310 21.67 45.01 -7.06
CA ASP A 310 20.83 46.09 -7.60
C ASP A 310 21.37 47.47 -7.21
N ARG A 311 21.94 47.62 -6.00
CA ARG A 311 22.57 48.86 -5.55
C ARG A 311 23.86 49.12 -6.33
N THR A 312 24.77 48.16 -6.38
CA THR A 312 26.04 48.28 -7.11
C THR A 312 25.80 48.54 -8.60
N SER A 313 24.80 47.88 -9.20
CA SER A 313 24.39 48.08 -10.59
C SER A 313 23.91 49.51 -10.84
N ARG A 314 23.08 50.07 -9.93
CA ARG A 314 22.65 51.47 -9.99
C ARG A 314 23.81 52.45 -9.85
N GLU A 315 24.73 52.20 -8.92
CA GLU A 315 25.94 53.03 -8.73
C GLU A 315 26.85 52.98 -9.98
N LEU A 316 27.05 51.80 -10.56
CA LEU A 316 27.82 51.62 -11.79
C LEU A 316 27.16 52.33 -12.97
N GLN A 317 25.84 52.20 -13.14
CA GLN A 317 25.10 52.93 -14.18
C GLN A 317 25.17 54.45 -14.01
N ALA A 318 25.16 54.95 -12.78
CA ALA A 318 25.33 56.39 -12.52
C ALA A 318 26.75 56.85 -12.89
N TYR A 319 27.77 56.07 -12.51
CA TYR A 319 29.17 56.34 -12.86
C TYR A 319 29.39 56.34 -14.38
N THR A 320 28.87 55.34 -15.10
CA THR A 320 29.04 55.28 -16.56
C THR A 320 28.34 56.45 -17.26
N LYS A 321 27.15 56.86 -16.81
CA LYS A 321 26.48 58.06 -17.33
C LYS A 321 27.30 59.33 -17.10
N LEU A 322 27.90 59.48 -15.91
CA LEU A 322 28.75 60.63 -15.60
C LEU A 322 30.01 60.64 -16.48
N ALA A 323 30.67 59.49 -16.64
CA ALA A 323 31.84 59.36 -17.50
C ALA A 323 31.54 59.66 -18.97
N ILE A 324 30.38 59.20 -19.48
CA ILE A 324 29.91 59.54 -20.84
C ILE A 324 29.73 61.05 -20.96
N ALA A 325 29.03 61.68 -20.02
CA ALA A 325 28.80 63.13 -20.05
C ALA A 325 30.11 63.93 -19.98
N GLU A 326 31.09 63.48 -19.21
CA GLU A 326 32.43 64.09 -19.16
C GLU A 326 33.16 63.97 -20.50
N CYS A 327 33.17 62.78 -21.11
CA CYS A 327 33.75 62.56 -22.43
C CYS A 327 33.07 63.40 -23.53
N GLU A 328 31.74 63.52 -23.48
CA GLU A 328 30.97 64.38 -24.38
C GLU A 328 31.34 65.86 -24.20
N ALA A 329 31.44 66.33 -22.95
CA ALA A 329 31.87 67.70 -22.65
C ALA A 329 33.30 67.99 -23.15
N GLN A 330 34.24 67.06 -22.95
CA GLN A 330 35.59 67.18 -23.48
C GLN A 330 35.60 67.19 -25.01
N THR A 331 34.78 66.36 -25.66
CA THR A 331 34.64 66.33 -27.12
C THR A 331 34.15 67.68 -27.65
N VAL A 332 33.16 68.29 -26.99
CA VAL A 332 32.64 69.62 -27.33
C VAL A 332 33.71 70.70 -27.16
N ASP A 333 34.45 70.71 -26.05
CA ASP A 333 35.55 71.67 -25.80
C ASP A 333 36.64 71.55 -26.88
N TRP A 334 37.12 70.33 -27.15
CA TRP A 334 38.13 70.10 -28.20
C TRP A 334 37.64 70.49 -29.60
N THR A 335 36.39 70.21 -29.92
CA THR A 335 35.78 70.60 -31.20
C THR A 335 35.69 72.13 -31.32
N SER A 336 35.29 72.81 -30.25
CA SER A 336 35.23 74.28 -30.20
C SER A 336 36.61 74.91 -30.38
N ARG A 337 37.64 74.40 -29.68
CA ARG A 337 39.03 74.84 -29.84
C ARG A 337 39.54 74.64 -31.25
N TYR A 338 39.34 73.46 -31.82
CA TYR A 338 39.73 73.14 -33.19
C TYR A 338 39.08 74.10 -34.20
N ASN A 339 37.78 74.33 -34.09
CA ASN A 339 37.05 75.24 -34.98
C ASN A 339 37.55 76.69 -34.83
N SER A 340 37.79 77.16 -33.61
CA SER A 340 38.34 78.50 -33.37
C SER A 340 39.75 78.64 -33.96
N GLU A 341 40.61 77.65 -33.79
CA GLU A 341 41.93 77.66 -34.42
C GLU A 341 41.86 77.61 -35.95
N LEU A 342 40.91 76.85 -36.51
CA LEU A 342 40.68 76.77 -37.95
C LEU A 342 40.23 78.13 -38.51
N GLU A 343 39.31 78.79 -37.81
CA GLU A 343 38.83 80.14 -38.17
C GLU A 343 39.98 81.16 -38.11
N GLN A 344 40.78 81.16 -37.03
CA GLN A 344 41.96 82.03 -36.92
C GLN A 344 42.98 81.77 -38.04
N ARG A 345 43.25 80.50 -38.38
CA ARG A 345 44.16 80.16 -39.49
C ARG A 345 43.58 80.60 -40.84
N SER A 346 42.29 80.42 -41.06
CA SER A 346 41.58 80.87 -42.26
C SER A 346 41.66 82.40 -42.41
N GLN A 347 41.42 83.14 -41.32
CA GLN A 347 41.55 84.60 -41.30
C GLN A 347 42.97 85.05 -41.64
N ARG A 348 44.00 84.48 -41.00
CA ARG A 348 45.41 84.78 -41.32
C ARG A 348 45.74 84.47 -42.78
N MET A 349 45.22 83.35 -43.32
CA MET A 349 45.42 83.00 -44.72
C MET A 349 44.81 84.04 -45.65
N ASN A 350 43.60 84.52 -45.36
CA ASN A 350 42.93 85.56 -46.14
C ASN A 350 43.68 86.90 -46.04
N GLU A 351 44.12 87.31 -44.85
CA GLU A 351 44.95 88.52 -44.67
C GLU A 351 46.25 88.44 -45.47
N MET A 352 46.90 87.27 -45.53
CA MET A 352 48.10 87.09 -46.34
C MET A 352 47.80 87.10 -47.84
N LYS A 353 46.67 86.54 -48.28
CA LYS A 353 46.21 86.65 -49.68
C LYS A 353 45.96 88.11 -50.08
N GLU A 354 45.26 88.87 -49.25
CA GLU A 354 45.04 90.31 -49.50
C GLU A 354 46.36 91.10 -49.56
N LYS A 355 47.35 90.74 -48.74
CA LYS A 355 48.69 91.35 -48.81
C LYS A 355 49.41 91.00 -50.11
N ILE A 356 49.31 89.74 -50.55
CA ILE A 356 49.89 89.30 -51.83
C ILE A 356 49.24 90.07 -52.98
N GLU A 357 47.91 90.13 -53.01
CA GLU A 357 47.14 90.86 -54.04
C GLU A 357 47.53 92.35 -54.09
N LYS A 358 47.68 93.01 -52.92
CA LYS A 358 48.18 94.40 -52.87
C LYS A 358 49.60 94.55 -53.43
N ILE A 359 50.50 93.61 -53.12
CA ILE A 359 51.87 93.64 -53.65
C ILE A 359 51.84 93.40 -55.17
N GLU A 360 50.99 92.49 -55.66
CA GLU A 360 50.80 92.25 -57.09
C GLU A 360 50.29 93.52 -57.80
N GLU A 361 49.30 94.22 -57.24
CA GLU A 361 48.82 95.51 -57.76
C GLU A 361 49.91 96.60 -57.73
N GLU A 362 50.74 96.66 -56.69
CA GLU A 362 51.86 97.61 -56.60
C GLU A 362 52.95 97.28 -57.62
N LEU A 363 53.24 95.99 -57.83
CA LEU A 363 54.17 95.53 -58.86
C LEU A 363 53.67 95.88 -60.25
N GLU A 364 52.38 95.65 -60.55
CA GLU A 364 51.77 96.02 -61.83
C GLU A 364 51.92 97.53 -62.10
N LYS A 365 51.61 98.39 -61.11
CA LYS A 365 51.82 99.85 -61.21
C LYS A 365 53.28 100.22 -61.44
N LEU A 366 54.22 99.55 -60.78
CA LEU A 366 55.66 99.79 -60.96
C LEU A 366 56.15 99.31 -62.33
N GLU A 367 55.60 98.21 -62.85
CA GLU A 367 55.87 97.72 -64.21
C GLU A 367 55.34 98.69 -65.26
N GLU A 368 54.12 99.23 -65.10
CA GLU A 368 53.58 100.30 -65.94
C GLU A 368 54.47 101.55 -65.91
N LEU A 369 54.84 102.04 -64.71
CA LEU A 369 55.71 103.20 -64.56
C LEU A 369 57.11 102.96 -65.16
N ARG A 370 57.63 101.74 -65.03
CA ARG A 370 58.89 101.34 -65.65
C ARG A 370 58.77 101.36 -67.16
N ALA A 371 57.68 100.85 -67.73
CA ALA A 371 57.42 100.90 -69.16
C ALA A 371 57.37 102.35 -69.66
N GLU A 372 56.63 103.24 -68.99
CA GLU A 372 56.58 104.67 -69.31
C GLU A 372 57.97 105.34 -69.28
N ARG A 373 58.76 105.08 -68.23
CA ARG A 373 60.12 105.63 -68.12
C ARG A 373 61.08 105.04 -69.15
N GLN A 374 60.91 103.77 -69.51
CA GLN A 374 61.72 103.15 -70.54
C GLN A 374 61.51 103.84 -71.89
N VAL A 375 60.27 104.20 -72.24
CA VAL A 375 59.99 105.01 -73.44
C VAL A 375 60.78 106.32 -73.41
N LEU A 376 60.81 107.04 -72.28
CA LEU A 376 61.57 108.28 -72.15
C LEU A 376 63.09 108.08 -72.27
N VAL A 377 63.62 107.00 -71.70
CA VAL A 377 65.05 106.65 -71.83
C VAL A 377 65.38 106.33 -73.28
N ASP A 378 64.55 105.52 -73.94
CA ASP A 378 64.73 105.14 -75.35
C ASP A 378 64.67 106.38 -76.26
N GLU A 379 63.76 107.33 -75.99
CA GLU A 379 63.69 108.63 -76.68
C GLU A 379 64.96 109.48 -76.47
N TYR A 380 65.46 109.56 -75.23
CA TYR A 380 66.69 110.30 -74.92
C TYR A 380 67.93 109.65 -75.53
N GLU A 381 68.05 108.32 -75.49
CA GLU A 381 69.13 107.58 -76.12
C GLU A 381 69.09 107.76 -77.65
N ALA A 382 67.90 107.74 -78.26
CA ALA A 382 67.73 108.04 -79.68
C ALA A 382 68.16 109.48 -80.03
N GLU A 383 67.82 110.48 -79.21
CA GLU A 383 68.24 111.87 -79.42
C GLU A 383 69.76 112.05 -79.21
N GLN A 384 70.35 111.41 -78.20
CA GLN A 384 71.81 111.39 -77.99
C GLN A 384 72.53 110.76 -79.17
N GLN A 385 72.01 109.64 -79.68
CA GLN A 385 72.56 109.02 -80.88
C GLN A 385 72.45 109.97 -82.08
N ARG A 386 71.32 110.67 -82.25
CA ARG A 386 71.17 111.70 -83.29
C ARG A 386 72.20 112.82 -83.17
N ILE A 387 72.48 113.29 -81.95
CA ILE A 387 73.50 114.31 -81.69
C ILE A 387 74.90 113.78 -81.99
N LEU A 388 75.22 112.54 -81.60
CA LEU A 388 76.51 111.92 -81.89
C LEU A 388 76.72 111.75 -83.40
N ASP A 389 75.71 111.27 -84.12
CA ASP A 389 75.74 111.14 -85.57
C ASP A 389 75.92 112.51 -86.24
N GLU A 390 75.29 113.56 -85.71
CA GLU A 390 75.46 114.94 -86.20
C GLU A 390 76.86 115.49 -85.92
N ILE A 391 77.42 115.24 -84.73
CA ILE A 391 78.82 115.56 -84.41
C ILE A 391 79.78 114.81 -85.34
N GLU A 392 79.54 113.53 -85.60
CA GLU A 392 80.36 112.71 -86.48
C GLU A 392 80.28 113.21 -87.93
N TYR A 393 79.09 113.59 -88.38
CA TYR A 393 78.87 114.27 -89.66
C TYR A 393 79.67 115.59 -89.74
N TRP A 394 79.57 116.47 -88.75
CA TRP A 394 80.35 117.72 -88.72
C TRP A 394 81.85 117.49 -88.66
N LYS A 395 82.32 116.46 -87.95
CA LYS A 395 83.74 116.03 -87.96
C LYS A 395 84.16 115.54 -89.33
N ALA A 396 83.32 114.79 -90.05
CA ALA A 396 83.58 114.36 -91.42
C ALA A 396 83.65 115.56 -92.38
N VAL A 397 82.72 116.50 -92.28
CA VAL A 397 82.72 117.77 -93.03
C VAL A 397 83.98 118.58 -92.75
N HIS A 398 84.37 118.75 -91.48
CA HIS A 398 85.59 119.47 -91.12
C HIS A 398 86.85 118.77 -91.64
N ARG A 399 86.91 117.44 -91.59
CA ARG A 399 88.00 116.66 -92.19
C ARG A 399 88.07 116.87 -93.70
N ALA A 400 86.94 116.80 -94.39
CA ALA A 400 86.86 117.08 -95.83
C ALA A 400 87.30 118.51 -96.16
N ALA A 401 86.81 119.50 -95.40
CA ALA A 401 87.21 120.90 -95.54
C ALA A 401 88.72 121.08 -95.31
N THR A 402 89.29 120.40 -94.32
CA THR A 402 90.74 120.41 -94.04
C THR A 402 91.55 119.80 -95.19
N ILE A 403 91.06 118.69 -95.78
CA ILE A 403 91.68 118.07 -96.96
C ILE A 403 91.65 119.05 -98.13
N VAL A 404 90.50 119.65 -98.43
CA VAL A 404 90.35 120.67 -99.48
C VAL A 404 91.29 121.86 -99.23
N GLN A 405 91.33 122.40 -98.01
CA GLN A 405 92.23 123.49 -97.63
C GLN A 405 93.70 123.10 -97.79
N SER A 406 94.09 121.89 -97.40
CA SER A 406 95.47 121.39 -97.52
C SER A 406 95.87 121.17 -98.99
N GLN A 407 94.94 120.71 -99.83
CA GLN A 407 95.13 120.59 -101.28
C GLN A 407 95.26 121.98 -101.91
N TRP A 408 94.43 122.94 -101.52
CA TRP A 408 94.50 124.32 -102.03
C TRP A 408 95.80 125.01 -101.61
N ARG A 409 96.21 124.86 -100.35
CA ARG A 409 97.52 125.34 -99.86
C ARG A 409 98.67 124.65 -100.59
N GLY A 410 98.60 123.34 -100.82
CA GLY A 410 99.59 122.60 -101.59
C GLY A 410 99.63 123.02 -103.07
N TYR A 411 98.47 123.32 -103.66
CA TYR A 411 98.34 123.84 -105.01
C TYR A 411 98.97 125.24 -105.13
N MET A 412 98.68 126.14 -104.18
CA MET A 412 99.31 127.46 -104.08
C MET A 412 100.84 127.37 -103.99
N VAL A 413 101.38 126.45 -103.17
CA VAL A 413 102.82 126.26 -103.03
C VAL A 413 103.46 125.70 -104.31
N ARG A 414 102.78 124.79 -105.02
CA ARG A 414 103.30 124.16 -106.25
C ARG A 414 103.24 125.05 -107.48
N HIS A 415 102.23 125.92 -107.56
CA HIS A 415 102.07 126.87 -108.66
C HIS A 415 102.57 128.28 -108.32
N GLU A 416 103.30 128.42 -107.20
CA GLU A 416 104.04 129.64 -106.83
C GLU A 416 103.15 130.89 -106.79
N LEU A 417 101.89 130.70 -106.40
CA LEU A 417 100.87 131.76 -106.31
C LEU A 417 100.94 132.42 -104.92
N GLY A 418 101.03 133.76 -104.91
CA GLY A 418 101.02 134.57 -103.68
C GLY A 418 102.34 134.53 -102.89
N GLU A 419 102.24 134.48 -101.57
CA GLU A 419 103.38 134.61 -100.63
C GLU A 419 104.49 133.53 -100.79
N PHE A 420 104.25 132.47 -101.59
CA PHE A 420 105.18 131.35 -101.79
C PHE A 420 106.09 131.47 -103.02
N ALA A 421 106.01 132.57 -103.79
CA ALA A 421 106.69 132.75 -105.08
C ALA A 421 108.24 132.70 -105.10
N ASN A 422 108.92 132.55 -103.95
CA ASN A 422 110.40 132.49 -103.88
C ASN A 422 110.94 131.44 -102.88
N LEU A 423 110.09 130.48 -102.46
CA LEU A 423 110.41 129.56 -101.36
C LEU A 423 111.58 128.60 -101.68
N LYS A 424 111.73 128.17 -102.94
CA LYS A 424 112.87 127.33 -103.38
C LYS A 424 114.21 128.05 -103.27
N VAL A 425 114.25 129.36 -103.53
CA VAL A 425 115.48 130.18 -103.44
C VAL A 425 115.90 130.36 -101.98
N LEU A 426 114.94 130.50 -101.06
CA LEU A 426 115.21 130.64 -99.63
C LEU A 426 115.68 129.34 -98.97
N LEU A 427 115.09 128.19 -99.32
CA LEU A 427 115.51 126.88 -98.79
C LEU A 427 116.94 126.48 -99.24
N LEU A 428 117.35 126.88 -100.45
CA LEU A 428 118.73 126.68 -100.92
C LEU A 428 119.75 127.59 -100.20
N LYS A 429 119.39 128.83 -99.84
CA LYS A 429 120.25 129.71 -99.02
C LYS A 429 120.41 129.21 -97.58
N ALA A 430 119.39 128.56 -97.01
CA ALA A 430 119.42 128.07 -95.62
C ALA A 430 120.32 126.83 -95.43
N LYS A 431 120.42 125.91 -96.41
CA LYS A 431 121.26 124.70 -96.27
C LYS A 431 122.77 124.97 -96.29
N LYS A 432 123.26 126.06 -96.91
CA LYS A 432 124.71 126.37 -96.97
C LYS A 432 125.30 127.01 -95.71
N LYS A 433 124.49 127.55 -94.77
CA LYS A 433 125.01 128.26 -93.58
C LYS A 433 125.22 127.40 -92.31
N LYS A 434 124.84 126.12 -92.30
CA LYS A 434 124.82 125.33 -91.04
C LYS A 434 126.10 124.53 -90.68
N LYS A 435 127.23 124.68 -91.39
CA LYS A 435 128.52 124.05 -91.00
C LYS A 435 129.80 124.91 -91.05
N LYS A 436 129.67 126.24 -90.91
CA LYS A 436 130.70 127.14 -90.31
C LYS A 436 130.09 127.77 -89.04
N GLY A 437 130.05 127.23 -87.81
CA GLY A 437 130.46 125.98 -87.17
C GLY A 437 130.56 126.27 -85.65
N LYS A 438 129.49 126.03 -84.86
CA LYS A 438 129.32 126.34 -83.40
C LYS A 438 129.48 127.82 -82.95
N LYS A 439 128.38 128.46 -82.48
CA LYS A 439 128.35 129.40 -81.33
C LYS A 439 126.93 129.91 -80.98
N LYS A 440 126.69 130.07 -79.66
CA LYS A 440 125.50 130.54 -78.89
C LYS A 440 124.40 129.46 -78.68
N LYS A 441 124.32 128.90 -77.46
CA LYS A 441 123.49 129.31 -76.28
C LYS A 441 122.00 129.25 -76.65
N LYS A 442 121.12 128.50 -75.98
CA LYS A 442 121.01 128.12 -74.57
C LYS A 442 120.07 126.91 -74.48
#